data_AF-A0A0Q6G7S4-F1
#
_entry.id   AF-A0A0Q6G7S4-F1
#
_cell.length_a   1.000
_cell.length_b   1.000
_cell.length_c   1.000
_cell.angle_alpha   90.00
_cell.angle_beta   90.00
_cell.angle_gamma   90.00
#
_symmetry.space_group_name_H-M   'P 1'
#
loop_
_entity.id
_entity.type
_entity.pdbx_description
1 polymer ?
#
loop_
_entity_poly.entity_id
_entity_poly.type
_entity_poly.pdbx_seq_one_letter_code
_entity_poly.pdbx_strand_id
1 'polypeptide(L)'
;MLMMTTRLTTARGAALAALVATVLVGCSSPDQESAPQEITDMIPILATDAEPRDTLPEGMVTSVVQTEDLVPDSARLLRESDIDRQWVALDSAGNVCLMNEYATEGDLAPGQNAVGSSCIAPAVFQRQGAWMASGGLDYPTKVVYLVPADVDADAVTEAGVQQVEEGTSYVPELFVVSPGDADDAEGVAVERESGGTFVIARMR
;
A
#
# COMPACT_ATOMS: atom_id res chain seq x y z
N MET A 1 -1.15 15.39 61.04
CA MET A 1 0.03 16.12 61.56
C MET A 1 1.25 15.23 61.36
N LEU A 2 1.91 15.32 60.21
CA LEU A 2 3.35 15.08 60.07
C LEU A 2 3.77 15.73 58.75
N MET A 3 4.36 16.91 58.91
CA MET A 3 5.12 17.61 57.88
C MET A 3 6.34 16.78 57.53
N MET A 4 6.67 16.68 56.24
CA MET A 4 8.05 16.40 55.84
C MET A 4 8.43 17.29 54.67
N THR A 5 9.59 17.89 54.84
CA THR A 5 10.01 19.19 54.30
C THR A 5 11.28 18.97 53.49
N THR A 6 11.43 19.70 52.37
CA THR A 6 12.72 20.13 51.75
C THR A 6 13.61 19.04 51.12
N ARG A 7 14.33 19.23 50.01
CA ARG A 7 15.13 20.40 49.55
C ARG A 7 15.22 20.50 48.02
N LEU A 8 15.29 21.74 47.55
CA LEU A 8 15.86 22.13 46.26
C LEU A 8 17.38 21.88 46.24
N THR A 9 17.92 21.48 45.08
CA THR A 9 19.30 21.82 44.72
C THR A 9 19.39 22.22 43.25
N THR A 10 19.57 23.52 43.05
CA THR A 10 19.86 24.18 41.79
C THR A 10 21.33 23.96 41.42
N ALA A 11 21.62 23.50 40.21
CA ALA A 11 22.97 23.58 39.63
C ALA A 11 22.89 24.26 38.27
N ARG A 12 23.20 25.56 38.26
CA ARG A 12 23.52 26.34 37.06
C ARG A 12 24.92 25.95 36.61
N GLY A 13 25.05 25.36 35.43
CA GLY A 13 26.32 25.17 34.73
C GLY A 13 26.23 25.82 33.37
N ALA A 14 26.75 27.05 33.26
CA ALA A 14 26.94 27.75 32.01
C ALA A 14 28.27 27.29 31.37
N ALA A 15 28.20 26.80 30.14
CA ALA A 15 29.36 26.75 29.24
C ALA A 15 28.87 27.04 27.81
N LEU A 16 28.95 28.31 27.44
CA LEU A 16 28.92 28.76 26.05
C LEU A 16 30.18 28.23 25.35
N ALA A 17 30.01 27.37 24.36
CA ALA A 17 31.00 27.14 23.32
C ALA A 17 30.30 27.41 21.98
N ALA A 18 30.50 28.62 21.46
CA ALA A 18 30.03 29.03 20.14
C ALA A 18 30.92 28.38 19.08
N LEU A 19 30.53 27.20 18.61
CA LEU A 19 31.09 26.55 17.44
C LEU A 19 30.27 27.00 16.23
N VAL A 20 30.78 28.01 15.51
CA VAL A 20 30.24 28.46 14.23
C VAL A 20 30.62 27.40 13.20
N ALA A 21 29.78 26.39 13.06
CA ALA A 21 29.83 25.49 11.92
C ALA A 21 29.30 26.26 10.70
N THR A 22 30.20 26.57 9.78
CA THR A 22 29.89 27.06 8.44
C THR A 22 29.08 25.97 7.73
N VAL A 23 27.75 26.04 7.87
CA VAL A 23 26.84 25.21 7.08
C VAL A 23 27.02 25.66 5.64
N LEU A 24 27.76 24.86 4.87
CA LEU A 24 27.71 24.91 3.42
C LEU A 24 26.23 24.76 3.06
N VAL A 25 25.61 25.87 2.66
CA VAL A 25 24.33 25.87 1.98
C VAL A 25 24.57 25.15 0.67
N GLY A 26 24.50 23.82 0.72
CA GLY A 26 24.40 22.98 -0.46
C GLY A 26 23.24 23.55 -1.25
N CYS A 27 23.52 24.00 -2.46
CA CYS A 27 22.50 24.44 -3.39
C CYS A 27 21.54 23.27 -3.54
N SER A 28 20.39 23.35 -2.85
CA SER A 28 19.25 22.50 -3.11
C SER A 28 18.93 22.73 -4.57
N SER A 29 19.36 21.82 -5.43
CA SER A 29 18.93 21.81 -6.82
C SER A 29 17.42 21.92 -6.76
N PRO A 30 16.81 22.96 -7.34
CA PRO A 30 15.37 23.11 -7.34
C PRO A 30 14.82 21.80 -7.85
N ASP A 31 13.90 21.23 -7.06
CA ASP A 31 13.24 19.95 -7.27
C ASP A 31 13.28 19.60 -8.74
N GLN A 32 14.23 18.73 -9.10
CA GLN A 32 14.28 18.18 -10.44
C GLN A 32 13.04 17.31 -10.47
N GLU A 33 11.94 17.90 -10.95
CA GLU A 33 10.65 17.29 -11.13
C GLU A 33 10.91 16.07 -12.01
N SER A 34 11.16 14.93 -11.34
CA SER A 34 11.38 13.67 -12.00
C SER A 34 10.23 13.51 -12.96
N ALA A 35 10.54 13.28 -14.24
CA ALA A 35 9.52 13.06 -15.25
C ALA A 35 8.48 12.08 -14.68
N PRO A 36 7.17 12.31 -14.90
CA PRO A 36 6.15 11.40 -14.41
C PRO A 36 6.54 9.97 -14.79
N GLN A 37 6.73 9.11 -13.78
CA GLN A 37 6.98 7.70 -14.04
C GLN A 37 5.75 7.13 -14.75
N GLU A 38 5.98 6.37 -15.82
CA GLU A 38 4.91 5.66 -16.51
C GLU A 38 4.30 4.64 -15.54
N ILE A 39 2.98 4.44 -15.59
CA ILE A 39 2.32 3.54 -14.64
C ILE A 39 2.79 2.09 -14.76
N THR A 40 3.21 1.69 -15.95
CA THR A 40 3.81 0.38 -16.23
C THR A 40 5.19 0.19 -15.59
N ASP A 41 5.92 1.26 -15.29
CA ASP A 41 7.17 1.16 -14.55
C ASP A 41 6.91 0.95 -13.06
N MET A 42 5.81 1.51 -12.55
CA MET A 42 5.38 1.36 -11.15
C MET A 42 4.68 0.02 -10.90
N ILE A 43 3.97 -0.52 -11.90
CA ILE A 43 3.19 -1.76 -11.81
C ILE A 43 3.46 -2.60 -13.08
N PRO A 44 4.59 -3.34 -13.13
CA PRO A 44 5.06 -4.02 -14.34
C PRO A 44 4.06 -5.01 -14.96
N ILE A 45 3.19 -5.64 -14.15
CA ILE A 45 2.17 -6.56 -14.67
C ILE A 45 1.17 -5.86 -15.62
N LEU A 46 0.97 -4.54 -15.50
CA LEU A 46 0.12 -3.79 -16.43
C LEU A 46 0.73 -3.65 -17.84
N ALA A 47 2.04 -3.88 -17.99
CA ALA A 47 2.73 -3.86 -19.28
C ALA A 47 2.60 -5.18 -20.06
N THR A 48 2.18 -6.26 -19.40
CA THR A 48 2.04 -7.57 -20.04
C THR A 48 0.75 -7.65 -20.84
N ASP A 49 0.70 -8.53 -21.83
CA ASP A 49 -0.56 -8.87 -22.49
C ASP A 49 -1.55 -9.48 -21.49
N ALA A 50 -2.85 -9.21 -21.68
CA ALA A 50 -3.89 -9.78 -20.84
C ALA A 50 -4.01 -11.30 -21.05
N GLU A 51 -4.12 -12.05 -19.96
CA GLU A 51 -4.32 -13.49 -19.95
C GLU A 51 -5.77 -13.85 -19.58
N PRO A 52 -6.24 -15.08 -19.86
CA PRO A 52 -7.59 -15.50 -19.48
C PRO A 52 -7.91 -15.32 -17.98
N ARG A 53 -6.91 -15.47 -17.10
CA ARG A 53 -7.05 -15.28 -15.65
C ARG A 53 -7.32 -13.83 -15.23
N ASP A 54 -7.00 -12.87 -16.10
CA ASP A 54 -7.18 -11.44 -15.84
C ASP A 54 -8.62 -10.98 -16.06
N THR A 55 -9.48 -11.87 -16.57
CA THR A 55 -10.90 -11.57 -16.78
C THR A 55 -11.60 -11.32 -15.45
N LEU A 56 -12.19 -10.14 -15.30
CA LEU A 56 -12.96 -9.80 -14.10
C LEU A 56 -14.26 -10.63 -14.03
N PRO A 57 -14.64 -11.14 -12.85
CA PRO A 57 -15.92 -11.81 -12.64
C PRO A 57 -17.12 -10.89 -12.98
N GLU A 58 -18.21 -11.45 -13.50
CA GLU A 58 -19.40 -10.69 -13.91
C GLU A 58 -19.97 -9.79 -12.78
N GLY A 59 -19.93 -10.28 -11.53
CA GLY A 59 -20.34 -9.51 -10.35
C GLY A 59 -19.47 -8.28 -10.09
N MET A 60 -18.16 -8.37 -10.37
CA MET A 60 -17.23 -7.25 -10.27
C MET A 60 -17.41 -6.26 -11.42
N VAL A 61 -17.66 -6.75 -12.64
CA VAL A 61 -17.93 -5.88 -13.79
C VAL A 61 -19.17 -5.01 -13.53
N THR A 62 -20.22 -5.59 -12.98
CA THR A 62 -21.44 -4.82 -12.71
C THR A 62 -21.25 -3.81 -11.56
N SER A 63 -20.50 -4.18 -10.53
CA SER A 63 -20.39 -3.39 -9.30
C SER A 63 -19.27 -2.36 -9.32
N VAL A 64 -18.14 -2.65 -9.97
CA VAL A 64 -16.92 -1.81 -9.93
C VAL A 64 -16.66 -1.14 -11.27
N VAL A 65 -16.71 -1.88 -12.39
CA VAL A 65 -16.39 -1.30 -13.71
C VAL A 65 -17.35 -0.15 -14.03
N GLN A 66 -18.63 -0.26 -13.66
CA GLN A 66 -19.62 0.80 -13.89
C GLN A 66 -19.49 1.99 -12.93
N THR A 67 -19.03 1.78 -11.69
CA THR A 67 -18.94 2.85 -10.70
C THR A 67 -17.63 3.62 -10.79
N GLU A 68 -16.54 2.91 -11.04
CA GLU A 68 -15.18 3.48 -11.10
C GLU A 68 -14.72 3.79 -12.52
N ASP A 69 -15.55 3.54 -13.54
CA ASP A 69 -15.20 3.75 -14.96
C ASP A 69 -13.90 3.02 -15.35
N LEU A 70 -13.77 1.75 -14.92
CA LEU A 70 -12.59 0.93 -15.17
C LEU A 70 -12.42 0.66 -16.66
N VAL A 71 -11.17 0.65 -17.11
CA VAL A 71 -10.77 0.15 -18.43
C VAL A 71 -10.61 -1.37 -18.33
N PRO A 72 -11.56 -2.20 -18.81
CA PRO A 72 -11.57 -3.62 -18.48
C PRO A 72 -10.34 -4.37 -18.98
N ASP A 73 -9.82 -4.00 -20.14
CA ASP A 73 -8.65 -4.62 -20.76
C ASP A 73 -7.32 -4.33 -20.00
N SER A 74 -7.35 -3.40 -19.05
CA SER A 74 -6.21 -3.10 -18.17
C SER A 74 -6.16 -3.99 -16.92
N ALA A 75 -7.21 -4.76 -16.64
CA ALA A 75 -7.25 -5.61 -15.47
C ALA A 75 -6.15 -6.68 -15.52
N ARG A 76 -5.47 -6.92 -14.40
CA ARG A 76 -4.47 -7.98 -14.22
C ARG A 76 -4.68 -8.65 -12.88
N LEU A 77 -4.75 -9.99 -12.86
CA LEU A 77 -4.86 -10.76 -11.64
C LEU A 77 -3.51 -10.75 -10.91
N LEU A 78 -3.52 -10.25 -9.69
CA LEU A 78 -2.33 -10.14 -8.84
C LEU A 78 -2.15 -11.39 -7.99
N ARG A 79 -3.25 -11.94 -7.45
CA ARG A 79 -3.24 -13.10 -6.58
C ARG A 79 -4.60 -13.80 -6.57
N GLU A 80 -4.57 -15.11 -6.37
CA GLU A 80 -5.74 -15.95 -6.17
C GLU A 80 -5.51 -16.91 -5.00
N SER A 81 -6.51 -17.07 -4.15
CA SER A 81 -6.59 -18.09 -3.11
C SER A 81 -7.96 -18.77 -3.11
N ASP A 82 -8.16 -19.75 -2.22
CA ASP A 82 -9.46 -20.41 -2.09
C ASP A 82 -10.57 -19.47 -1.56
N ILE A 83 -10.19 -18.36 -0.93
CA ILE A 83 -11.13 -17.45 -0.25
C ILE A 83 -11.20 -16.06 -0.86
N ASP A 84 -10.21 -15.66 -1.66
CA ASP A 84 -10.16 -14.32 -2.24
C ASP A 84 -9.34 -14.25 -3.54
N ARG A 85 -9.60 -13.22 -4.34
CA ARG A 85 -8.87 -12.89 -5.57
C ARG A 85 -8.64 -11.39 -5.66
N GLN A 86 -7.44 -10.99 -6.04
CA GLN A 86 -7.05 -9.59 -6.12
C GLN A 86 -6.62 -9.21 -7.53
N TRP A 87 -7.09 -8.07 -8.02
CA TRP A 87 -6.73 -7.52 -9.32
C TRP A 87 -6.25 -6.07 -9.19
N VAL A 88 -5.41 -5.65 -10.14
CA VAL A 88 -5.17 -4.24 -10.43
C VAL A 88 -5.78 -3.89 -11.78
N ALA A 89 -6.33 -2.70 -11.92
CA ALA A 89 -6.72 -2.12 -13.20
C ALA A 89 -6.48 -0.61 -13.21
N LEU A 90 -6.68 0.01 -14.36
CA LEU A 90 -6.75 1.46 -14.53
C LEU A 90 -8.20 1.89 -14.75
N ASP A 91 -8.57 3.06 -14.24
CA ASP A 91 -9.78 3.76 -14.68
C ASP A 91 -9.53 4.64 -15.91
N SER A 92 -10.58 5.25 -16.44
CA SER A 92 -10.50 6.13 -17.61
C SER A 92 -9.66 7.40 -17.38
N ALA A 93 -9.41 7.76 -16.12
CA ALA A 93 -8.53 8.87 -15.73
C ALA A 93 -7.07 8.42 -15.49
N GLY A 94 -6.78 7.12 -15.60
CA GLY A 94 -5.46 6.54 -15.36
C GLY A 94 -5.13 6.35 -13.87
N ASN A 95 -6.12 6.35 -12.98
CA ASN A 95 -5.92 5.99 -11.58
C ASN A 95 -5.71 4.48 -11.44
N VAL A 96 -4.92 4.09 -10.44
CA VAL A 96 -4.64 2.70 -10.09
C VAL A 96 -5.77 2.20 -9.19
N CYS A 97 -6.51 1.21 -9.66
CA CYS A 97 -7.60 0.60 -8.93
C CYS A 97 -7.21 -0.80 -8.45
N LEU A 98 -7.06 -0.96 -7.14
CA LEU A 98 -6.92 -2.26 -6.48
C LEU A 98 -8.32 -2.80 -6.22
N MET A 99 -8.58 -4.04 -6.65
CA MET A 99 -9.87 -4.71 -6.49
C MET A 99 -9.69 -6.03 -5.77
N ASN A 100 -10.70 -6.43 -5.01
CA ASN A 100 -10.74 -7.69 -4.31
C ASN A 100 -12.13 -8.33 -4.44
N GLU A 101 -12.15 -9.64 -4.66
CA GLU A 101 -13.35 -10.49 -4.60
C GLU A 101 -13.15 -11.52 -3.49
N TYR A 102 -14.14 -11.70 -2.63
CA TYR A 102 -14.17 -12.78 -1.65
C TYR A 102 -15.13 -13.88 -2.05
N ALA A 103 -14.66 -15.12 -1.96
CA ALA A 103 -15.53 -16.28 -1.96
C ALA A 103 -16.21 -16.35 -0.58
N THR A 104 -17.51 -16.17 -0.55
CA THR A 104 -18.30 -16.46 0.66
C THR A 104 -18.42 -17.97 0.81
N GLU A 105 -17.94 -18.53 1.93
CA GLU A 105 -18.16 -19.94 2.26
C GLU A 105 -19.67 -20.24 2.29
N GLY A 106 -20.08 -21.26 1.54
CA GLY A 106 -21.44 -21.77 1.54
C GLY A 106 -22.35 -21.17 0.47
N ASP A 107 -22.27 -21.72 -0.74
CA ASP A 107 -23.38 -21.83 -1.70
C ASP A 107 -24.21 -20.55 -1.98
N LEU A 108 -23.64 -19.36 -1.82
CA LEU A 108 -24.29 -18.18 -2.40
C LEU A 108 -24.19 -18.30 -3.91
N ALA A 109 -25.33 -18.12 -4.58
CA ALA A 109 -25.45 -18.29 -6.02
C ALA A 109 -24.34 -17.52 -6.77
N PRO A 110 -23.92 -17.99 -7.96
CA PRO A 110 -22.98 -17.28 -8.81
C PRO A 110 -23.32 -15.77 -8.88
N GLY A 111 -22.34 -14.91 -8.59
CA GLY A 111 -22.53 -13.45 -8.57
C GLY A 111 -22.85 -12.81 -7.21
N GLN A 112 -22.77 -13.56 -6.11
CA GLN A 112 -22.96 -13.03 -4.74
C GLN A 112 -21.65 -12.76 -3.98
N ASN A 113 -20.50 -12.86 -4.64
CA ASN A 113 -19.22 -12.58 -4.02
C ASN A 113 -19.15 -11.12 -3.55
N ALA A 114 -18.58 -10.90 -2.36
CA ALA A 114 -18.32 -9.55 -1.89
C ALA A 114 -17.16 -8.97 -2.70
N VAL A 115 -17.41 -7.84 -3.34
CA VAL A 115 -16.43 -7.14 -4.16
C VAL A 115 -16.15 -5.76 -3.56
N GLY A 116 -14.88 -5.38 -3.51
CA GLY A 116 -14.45 -4.04 -3.14
C GLY A 116 -13.40 -3.51 -4.12
N SER A 117 -13.30 -2.19 -4.21
CA SER A 117 -12.28 -1.48 -4.98
C SER A 117 -11.78 -0.25 -4.26
N SER A 118 -10.56 0.17 -4.57
CA SER A 118 -9.94 1.41 -4.12
C SER A 118 -9.08 1.97 -5.25
N CYS A 119 -9.44 3.16 -5.75
CA CYS A 119 -8.74 3.82 -6.85
C CYS A 119 -7.95 5.02 -6.35
N ILE A 120 -6.68 5.13 -6.75
CA ILE A 120 -5.81 6.25 -6.37
C ILE A 120 -5.01 6.79 -7.56
N ALA A 121 -4.75 8.09 -7.55
CA ALA A 121 -3.95 8.73 -8.60
C ALA A 121 -2.51 8.15 -8.65
N PRO A 122 -1.87 8.04 -9.82
CA PRO A 122 -0.53 7.48 -9.95
C PRO A 122 0.51 8.16 -9.05
N ALA A 123 0.45 9.50 -8.93
CA ALA A 123 1.35 10.24 -8.05
C ALA A 123 1.16 9.90 -6.56
N VAL A 124 -0.05 9.49 -6.15
CA VAL A 124 -0.33 9.01 -4.79
C VAL A 124 0.20 7.59 -4.65
N PHE A 125 -0.08 6.71 -5.62
CA PHE A 125 0.43 5.33 -5.66
C PHE A 125 1.95 5.29 -5.52
N GLN A 126 2.68 6.11 -6.27
CA GLN A 126 4.14 6.20 -6.21
C GLN A 126 4.68 6.47 -4.79
N ARG A 127 3.96 7.27 -3.99
CA ARG A 127 4.41 7.67 -2.65
C ARG A 127 4.04 6.69 -1.54
N GLN A 128 2.88 6.05 -1.66
CA GLN A 128 2.29 5.30 -0.54
C GLN A 128 1.66 3.95 -0.92
N GLY A 129 1.67 3.60 -2.20
CA GLY A 129 1.03 2.39 -2.73
C GLY A 129 -0.48 2.52 -2.75
N ALA A 130 -1.14 1.47 -3.22
CA ALA A 130 -2.57 1.26 -3.06
C ALA A 130 -2.81 0.30 -1.90
N TRP A 131 -3.89 0.51 -1.16
CA TRP A 131 -4.31 -0.44 -0.15
C TRP A 131 -5.82 -0.51 -0.06
N MET A 132 -6.30 -1.64 0.46
CA MET A 132 -7.68 -1.81 0.87
C MET A 132 -7.76 -2.76 2.06
N ALA A 133 -8.61 -2.42 3.01
CA ALA A 133 -9.01 -3.34 4.07
C ALA A 133 -10.34 -3.97 3.68
N SER A 134 -10.44 -5.28 3.79
CA SER A 134 -11.65 -5.99 3.46
C SER A 134 -11.86 -7.18 4.38
N GLY A 135 -13.09 -7.33 4.84
CA GLY A 135 -13.49 -8.30 5.85
C GLY A 135 -15.00 -8.46 5.85
N GLY A 136 -15.48 -9.51 6.51
CA GLY A 136 -16.89 -9.83 6.58
C GLY A 136 -17.25 -10.41 7.94
N LEU A 137 -18.52 -10.75 8.11
CA LEU A 137 -18.96 -11.43 9.34
C LEU A 137 -18.35 -12.84 9.47
N ASP A 138 -18.11 -13.49 8.32
CA ASP A 138 -17.71 -14.90 8.26
C ASP A 138 -16.22 -15.11 7.93
N TYR A 139 -15.48 -14.04 7.63
CA TYR A 139 -14.05 -14.11 7.28
C TYR A 139 -13.26 -13.01 7.97
N PRO A 140 -12.02 -13.31 8.42
CA PRO A 140 -11.18 -12.33 9.08
C PRO A 140 -10.94 -11.16 8.13
N THR A 141 -10.95 -9.94 8.68
CA THR A 141 -10.48 -8.76 7.95
C THR A 141 -9.05 -9.01 7.51
N LYS A 142 -8.76 -8.73 6.24
CA LYS A 142 -7.42 -8.71 5.67
C LYS A 142 -7.14 -7.32 5.13
N VAL A 143 -5.87 -6.96 5.09
CA VAL A 143 -5.42 -5.73 4.45
C VAL A 143 -4.53 -6.12 3.29
N VAL A 144 -4.83 -5.57 2.13
CA VAL A 144 -4.07 -5.79 0.91
C VAL A 144 -3.31 -4.52 0.61
N TYR A 145 -2.00 -4.62 0.41
CA TYR A 145 -1.12 -3.54 -0.02
C TYR A 145 -0.54 -3.91 -1.39
N LEU A 146 -0.63 -2.99 -2.34
CA LEU A 146 0.10 -3.02 -3.59
C LEU A 146 1.11 -1.88 -3.57
N VAL A 147 2.40 -2.22 -3.56
CA VAL A 147 3.48 -1.23 -3.54
C VAL A 147 4.03 -1.00 -4.95
N PRO A 148 4.69 0.14 -5.22
CA PRO A 148 5.41 0.33 -6.49
C PRO A 148 6.60 -0.65 -6.63
N ALA A 149 6.90 -1.06 -7.85
CA ALA A 149 7.95 -2.05 -8.14
C ALA A 149 9.40 -1.61 -7.83
N ASP A 150 9.64 -0.31 -7.60
CA ASP A 150 10.94 0.21 -7.16
C ASP A 150 11.09 0.27 -5.62
N VAL A 151 10.11 -0.27 -4.90
CA VAL A 151 10.16 -0.51 -3.45
C VAL A 151 10.63 -1.95 -3.22
N ASP A 152 11.69 -2.09 -2.43
CA ASP A 152 12.24 -3.40 -2.07
C ASP A 152 11.24 -4.20 -1.22
N ALA A 153 10.75 -5.31 -1.77
CA ALA A 153 9.79 -6.19 -1.11
C ALA A 153 10.37 -6.86 0.15
N ASP A 154 11.67 -7.12 0.19
CA ASP A 154 12.33 -7.68 1.37
C ASP A 154 12.32 -6.63 2.49
N ALA A 155 12.58 -5.36 2.18
CA ALA A 155 12.52 -4.27 3.14
C ALA A 155 11.09 -4.03 3.67
N VAL A 156 10.06 -4.21 2.83
CA VAL A 156 8.64 -4.16 3.27
C VAL A 156 8.32 -5.34 4.20
N THR A 157 8.88 -6.52 3.94
CA THR A 157 8.71 -7.69 4.81
C THR A 157 9.44 -7.51 6.14
N GLU A 158 10.67 -6.99 6.13
CA GLU A 158 11.45 -6.65 7.33
C GLU A 158 10.76 -5.56 8.17
N ALA A 159 10.00 -4.68 7.53
CA ALA A 159 9.15 -3.67 8.16
C ALA A 159 7.90 -4.25 8.85
N GLY A 160 7.67 -5.57 8.78
CA GLY A 160 6.57 -6.25 9.46
C GLY A 160 5.37 -6.58 8.56
N VAL A 161 5.40 -6.22 7.28
CA VAL A 161 4.35 -6.59 6.33
C VAL A 161 4.64 -7.98 5.76
N GLN A 162 4.28 -9.02 6.50
CA GLN A 162 4.49 -10.39 6.05
C GLN A 162 3.37 -10.86 5.15
N GLN A 163 3.70 -11.27 3.92
CA GLN A 163 2.73 -11.85 3.00
C GLN A 163 2.14 -13.14 3.59
N VAL A 164 0.82 -13.25 3.64
CA VAL A 164 0.14 -14.50 3.96
C VAL A 164 0.48 -15.55 2.90
N GLU A 165 0.99 -16.71 3.33
CA GLU A 165 1.45 -17.80 2.43
C GLU A 165 0.31 -18.51 1.66
N GLU A 166 -0.95 -18.18 1.94
CA GLU A 166 -2.08 -18.80 1.27
C GLU A 166 -2.25 -18.25 -0.15
N GLY A 167 -2.46 -19.14 -1.13
CA GLY A 167 -2.75 -18.78 -2.52
C GLY A 167 -1.53 -18.67 -3.43
N THR A 168 -1.79 -18.28 -4.68
CA THR A 168 -0.79 -18.06 -5.72
C THR A 168 -0.68 -16.56 -5.99
N SER A 169 0.49 -15.97 -5.70
CA SER A 169 0.80 -14.60 -6.14
C SER A 169 1.45 -14.59 -7.51
N TYR A 170 1.05 -13.66 -8.36
CA TYR A 170 1.62 -13.41 -9.69
C TYR A 170 2.57 -12.20 -9.70
N VAL A 171 2.63 -11.45 -8.60
CA VAL A 171 3.51 -10.29 -8.44
C VAL A 171 4.17 -10.29 -7.04
N PRO A 172 5.43 -9.86 -6.92
CA PRO A 172 6.08 -9.70 -5.61
C PRO A 172 5.62 -8.44 -4.85
N GLU A 173 5.02 -7.46 -5.53
CA GLU A 173 4.63 -6.18 -4.92
C GLU A 173 3.29 -6.22 -4.16
N LEU A 174 2.61 -7.37 -4.14
CA LEU A 174 1.34 -7.55 -3.44
C LEU A 174 1.55 -8.23 -2.09
N PHE A 175 1.16 -7.52 -1.03
CA PHE A 175 1.15 -8.04 0.33
C PHE A 175 -0.27 -8.17 0.84
N VAL A 176 -0.58 -9.32 1.44
CA VAL A 176 -1.84 -9.56 2.15
C VAL A 176 -1.47 -9.85 3.59
N VAL A 177 -1.96 -9.04 4.51
CA VAL A 177 -1.61 -9.10 5.94
C VAL A 177 -2.86 -9.15 6.82
N SER A 178 -2.66 -9.59 8.08
CA SER A 178 -3.71 -9.45 9.09
C SER A 178 -3.85 -7.97 9.52
N PRO A 179 -4.99 -7.55 10.11
CA PRO A 179 -5.18 -6.17 10.52
C PRO A 179 -4.20 -5.74 11.61
N GLY A 180 -3.82 -6.65 12.51
CA GLY A 180 -2.84 -6.35 13.56
C GLY A 180 -1.44 -6.07 12.97
N ASP A 181 -1.03 -6.87 11.98
CA ASP A 181 0.25 -6.65 11.30
C ASP A 181 0.24 -5.36 10.46
N ALA A 182 -0.91 -5.03 9.88
CA ALA A 182 -1.10 -3.79 9.13
C ALA A 182 -0.99 -2.53 10.02
N ASP A 183 -1.53 -2.59 11.25
CA ASP A 183 -1.38 -1.51 12.24
C ASP A 183 0.09 -1.32 12.64
N ASP A 184 0.86 -2.40 12.75
CA ASP A 184 2.29 -2.36 13.08
C ASP A 184 3.15 -1.81 11.92
N ALA A 185 2.72 -2.06 10.67
CA ALA A 185 3.37 -1.56 9.47
C ALA A 185 3.07 -0.07 9.17
N GLU A 186 2.09 0.51 9.85
CA GLU A 186 1.62 1.86 9.58
C GLU A 186 2.74 2.92 9.73
N GLY A 187 2.98 3.68 8.68
CA GLY A 187 3.95 4.78 8.70
C GLY A 187 5.40 4.33 8.69
N VAL A 188 5.67 3.03 8.49
CA VAL A 188 7.03 2.56 8.26
C VAL A 188 7.55 3.12 6.94
N ALA A 189 8.75 3.65 7.01
CA ALA A 189 9.48 4.24 5.91
C ALA A 189 10.43 3.21 5.30
N VAL A 190 10.29 2.95 4.00
CA VAL A 190 11.15 2.06 3.21
C VAL A 190 11.95 2.91 2.22
N GLU A 191 13.26 2.71 2.16
CA GLU A 191 14.10 3.39 1.15
C GLU A 191 13.83 2.78 -0.23
N ARG A 192 13.70 3.63 -1.26
CA ARG A 192 13.50 3.19 -2.65
C ARG A 192 14.85 2.96 -3.31
N GLU A 193 14.91 2.04 -4.27
CA GLU A 193 16.14 1.79 -5.04
C GLU A 193 16.58 3.04 -5.83
N SER A 194 15.61 3.82 -6.31
CA SER A 194 15.83 5.09 -7.00
C SER A 194 16.35 6.22 -6.10
N GLY A 195 16.44 5.98 -4.79
CA GLY A 195 16.53 7.01 -3.76
C GLY A 195 15.15 7.58 -3.40
N GLY A 196 15.05 8.12 -2.19
CA GLY A 196 13.81 8.61 -1.60
C GLY A 196 13.16 7.60 -0.66
N THR A 197 12.01 7.98 -0.08
CA THR A 197 11.33 7.20 0.95
C THR A 197 9.90 6.91 0.53
N PHE A 198 9.55 5.63 0.54
CA PHE A 198 8.18 5.14 0.48
C PHE A 198 7.62 5.02 1.90
N VAL A 199 6.37 5.39 2.12
CA VAL A 199 5.72 5.27 3.44
C VAL A 199 4.46 4.43 3.31
N ILE A 200 4.39 3.35 4.07
CA ILE A 200 3.20 2.51 4.12
C ILE A 200 2.05 3.36 4.68
N ALA A 201 1.00 3.52 3.87
CA ALA A 201 -0.13 4.38 4.18
C ALA A 201 -0.85 3.94 5.45
N ARG A 202 -1.33 4.94 6.21
CA ARG A 202 -2.14 4.74 7.41
C ARG A 202 -3.55 4.28 7.07
N MET A 203 -4.04 3.26 7.76
CA MET A 203 -5.43 2.85 7.72
C MET A 203 -6.23 3.72 8.69
N ARG A 204 -6.86 4.78 8.20
CA ARG A 204 -7.68 5.68 9.03
C ARG A 204 -9.15 5.28 9.08
#